data_AF-A0A924G463-F1
#
_entry.id   AF-A0A924G463-F1
#
_cell.length_a   1.000
_cell.length_b   1.000
_cell.length_c   1.000
_cell.angle_alpha   90.00
_cell.angle_beta   90.00
_cell.angle_gamma   90.00
#
_symmetry.space_group_name_H-M   'P 1'
#
loop_
_entity.id
_entity.type
_entity.pdbx_description
1 polymer ?
#
loop_
_entity_poly.entity_id
_entity_poly.type
_entity_poly.pdbx_seq_one_letter_code
_entity_poly.pdbx_strand_id
1 'polypeptide(L)' 'HCNIELDEALRMCSLYPAKVLGLSHELGLIEEGYKANFIEWQE' A
#
# COMPACT_ATOMS: atom_id res chain seq x y z
N HIS A 1 -4.34 19.22 -6.50
CA HIS A 1 -3.33 18.28 -6.99
C HIS A 1 -2.03 18.57 -6.24
N CYS A 2 -1.45 17.58 -5.56
CA CYS A 2 -0.30 17.77 -4.67
C CYS A 2 1.07 17.49 -5.33
N ASN A 3 1.08 17.19 -6.64
CA ASN A 3 2.28 16.87 -7.41
C ASN A 3 3.08 15.68 -6.82
N ILE A 4 2.37 14.62 -6.45
CA ILE A 4 2.93 13.38 -5.92
C ILE A 4 2.83 12.33 -7.03
N GLU A 5 3.92 11.62 -7.28
CA GLU A 5 3.96 10.53 -8.25
C GLU A 5 3.03 9.38 -7.83
N LEU A 6 2.45 8.69 -8.80
CA LEU A 6 1.44 7.66 -8.53
C LEU A 6 1.97 6.54 -7.61
N ASP A 7 3.21 6.11 -7.80
CA ASP A 7 3.81 5.04 -6.98
C ASP A 7 3.98 5.48 -5.51
N GLU A 8 4.28 6.75 -5.27
CA GLU A 8 4.35 7.33 -3.93
C GLU A 8 2.95 7.46 -3.31
N ALA A 9 1.97 7.91 -4.09
CA ALA A 9 0.58 7.96 -3.65
C ALA A 9 0.06 6.56 -3.25
N LEU A 10 0.41 5.52 -4.02
CA LEU A 10 0.06 4.15 -3.71
C LEU A 10 0.70 3.67 -2.40
N ARG A 11 1.98 4.00 -2.14
CA ARG A 11 2.63 3.72 -0.83
C ARG A 11 1.95 4.47 0.32
N MET A 12 1.55 5.72 0.10
CA MET A 12 0.80 6.51 1.08
C MET A 12 -0.57 5.90 1.41
N CYS A 13 -1.19 5.18 0.47
CA CYS A 13 -2.47 4.50 0.67
C CYS A 13 -2.33 3.04 1.16
N SER A 14 -1.11 2.50 1.26
CA SER A 14 -0.88 1.08 1.60
C SER A 14 0.23 0.90 2.63
N LEU A 15 1.50 0.96 2.20
CA LEU A 15 2.68 0.68 3.00
C LEU A 15 2.82 1.61 4.22
N TYR A 16 2.64 2.92 4.06
CA TYR A 16 2.88 3.87 5.15
C TYR A 16 1.83 3.72 6.27
N PRO A 17 0.51 3.64 5.98
CA PRO A 17 -0.48 3.31 7.00
C PRO A 17 -0.19 1.98 7.70
N ALA A 18 0.20 0.93 6.96
CA ALA A 18 0.53 -0.37 7.54
C ALA A 18 1.72 -0.26 8.52
N LYS A 19 2.74 0.53 8.22
CA LYS A 19 3.87 0.79 9.14
C LYS A 19 3.43 1.56 10.38
N VAL A 20 2.64 2.62 10.23
CA VAL A 20 2.14 3.43 11.36
C VAL A 20 1.30 2.58 12.33
N LEU A 21 0.54 1.63 11.80
CA LEU A 21 -0.30 0.71 12.58
C LEU A 21 0.45 -0.53 13.10
N GLY A 22 1.73 -0.72 12.75
CA GLY A 22 2.49 -1.92 13.10
C GLY A 22 2.09 -3.20 12.35
N LEU A 23 1.32 -3.07 11.27
CA LEU A 23 0.78 -4.16 10.44
C LEU A 23 1.63 -4.47 9.20
N SER A 24 2.76 -3.78 9.00
CA SER A 24 3.62 -3.94 7.82
C SER A 24 4.27 -5.32 7.66
N HIS A 25 4.08 -6.21 8.64
CA HIS A 25 4.54 -7.61 8.59
C HIS A 25 3.55 -8.54 7.89
N GLU A 26 2.32 -8.08 7.60
CA GLU A 26 1.29 -8.87 6.91
C GLU A 26 0.45 -8.07 5.90
N LEU A 27 0.56 -6.73 5.88
CA LEU A 27 -0.20 -5.83 5.00
C LEU A 27 0.68 -4.73 4.37
N GLY A 28 0.18 -4.11 3.31
CA GLY A 28 0.78 -2.93 2.68
C GLY A 28 1.72 -3.20 1.50
N LEU A 29 1.94 -4.48 1.16
CA LEU A 29 2.71 -4.94 0.00
C LEU A 29 1.99 -6.12 -0.68
N ILE A 30 2.27 -6.31 -1.97
CA ILE A 30 1.89 -7.51 -2.72
C ILE A 30 3.16 -8.36 -2.81
N GLU A 31 3.35 -9.24 -1.83
CA GLU A 31 4.55 -10.08 -1.67
C GLU A 31 4.17 -11.43 -1.03
N GLU A 32 4.98 -12.47 -1.23
CA GLU A 32 4.77 -13.77 -0.61
C GLU A 32 4.74 -13.66 0.93
N GLY A 33 3.82 -14.37 1.58
CA GLY A 33 3.64 -14.32 3.04
C GLY A 33 2.77 -13.16 3.55
N TYR A 34 2.43 -12.19 2.70
CA TYR A 34 1.48 -11.12 3.04
C TYR A 34 0.03 -11.58 2.79
N LYS A 35 -0.92 -10.93 3.47
CA LYS A 35 -2.35 -11.17 3.22
C LYS A 35 -2.71 -10.73 1.80
N ALA A 36 -3.53 -11.52 1.13
CA ALA A 36 -4.03 -11.26 -0.23
C ALA A 36 -5.11 -10.15 -0.25
N ASN A 37 -4.76 -8.96 0.27
CA ASN A 37 -5.61 -7.79 0.35
C ASN A 37 -5.15 -6.75 -0.69
N PHE A 38 -5.64 -6.88 -1.91
CA PHE A 38 -5.35 -5.95 -3.01
C PHE A 38 -6.63 -5.62 -3.78
N ILE A 39 -6.59 -4.50 -4.50
CA ILE A 39 -7.65 -4.09 -5.42
C ILE A 39 -7.07 -3.93 -6.81
N GLU A 40 -7.86 -4.25 -7.83
CA GLU A 40 -7.60 -3.80 -9.19
C GLU A 40 -8.35 -2.47 -9.38
N TRP A 41 -7.64 -1.46 -9.86
CA TRP A 41 -8.24 -0.20 -10.26
C TRP A 41 -8.27 -0.16 -11.79
N GLN A 42 -9.44 0.08 -12.36
CA GLN A 42 -9.60 0.33 -13.80
C GLN A 42 -9.69 1.83 -14.05
N GLU A 43 -9.01 2.31 -15.09
CA GLU A 43 -9.10 3.70 -15.56
C GLU A 43 -10.43 4.02 -16.25
#